data_AF-A0A956BB88-F1
#
_entry.id   AF-A0A956BB88-F1
#
_cell.length_a   1.000
_cell.length_b   1.000
_cell.length_c   1.000
_cell.angle_alpha   90.00
_cell.angle_beta   90.00
_cell.angle_gamma   90.00
#
_symmetry.space_group_name_H-M   'P 1'
#
loop_
_entity.id
_entity.type
_entity.pdbx_description
1 polymer ?
#
loop_
_entity_poly.entity_id
_entity_poly.type
_entity_poly.pdbx_seq_one_letter_code
_entity_poly.pdbx_strand_id
1 'polypeptide(L)'
;MSVTLINTTRRMKVINLPHATYCEARGSCACQTRGAQRLAAAITLPAQGSATGLDDAVLGVPAVARAVRVGELRVQQEAKAGESPSPTDPTPKTRSRKATRRTGRKKAR
;
A
#
# COMPACT_ATOMS: atom_id res chain seq x y z
N MET A 1 -0.89 -8.03 -11.21
CA MET A 1 -1.71 -7.66 -10.03
C MET A 1 -2.11 -6.20 -10.19
N SER A 2 -3.29 -5.79 -9.72
CA SER A 2 -3.70 -4.39 -9.74
C SER A 2 -3.43 -3.73 -8.38
N VAL A 3 -3.09 -2.45 -8.44
CA VAL A 3 -2.87 -1.61 -7.27
C VAL A 3 -3.76 -0.38 -7.35
N THR A 4 -4.15 0.09 -6.17
CA THR A 4 -4.84 1.36 -5.99
C THR A 4 -3.88 2.33 -5.32
N LEU A 5 -3.64 3.47 -5.96
CA LEU A 5 -2.89 4.58 -5.39
C LEU A 5 -3.84 5.60 -4.79
N ILE A 6 -3.62 5.96 -3.53
CA ILE A 6 -4.42 6.93 -2.80
C ILE A 6 -3.53 8.12 -2.48
N ASN A 7 -3.90 9.29 -2.97
CA ASN A 7 -3.24 10.55 -2.63
C ASN A 7 -3.67 10.97 -1.23
N THR A 8 -2.74 11.09 -0.29
CA THR A 8 -3.03 11.55 1.07
C THR A 8 -2.93 13.07 1.21
N THR A 9 -2.34 13.73 0.21
CA THR A 9 -2.12 15.17 0.21
C THR A 9 -3.37 15.93 -0.21
N ARG A 10 -3.43 17.21 0.17
CA ARG A 10 -4.50 18.14 -0.24
C ARG A 10 -4.22 18.80 -1.59
N ARG A 11 -3.26 18.29 -2.37
CA ARG A 11 -2.89 18.85 -3.68
C ARG A 11 -3.08 17.80 -4.76
N MET A 12 -3.45 18.24 -5.96
CA MET A 12 -3.43 17.37 -7.13
C MET A 12 -2.00 16.91 -7.39
N LYS A 13 -1.85 15.65 -7.78
CA LYS A 13 -0.55 15.06 -8.08
C LYS A 13 -0.56 14.43 -9.47
N VAL A 14 0.38 14.85 -10.29
CA VAL A 14 0.59 14.26 -11.62
C VAL A 14 1.92 13.52 -11.59
N ILE A 15 1.89 12.25 -11.95
CA ILE A 15 3.07 11.39 -11.94
C ILE A 15 3.26 10.85 -13.34
N ASN A 16 4.36 11.25 -13.98
CA ASN A 16 4.78 10.68 -15.25
C ASN A 16 5.25 9.24 -15.02
N LEU A 17 4.95 8.37 -15.99
CA LEU A 17 5.37 6.97 -16.04
C LEU A 17 6.41 6.80 -17.16
N PRO A 18 7.71 7.01 -16.89
CA PRO A 18 8.75 6.95 -17.90
C PRO A 18 8.78 5.59 -18.58
N HIS A 19 9.03 5.57 -19.89
CA HIS A 19 9.08 4.34 -20.69
C HIS A 19 10.05 3.31 -20.08
N ALA A 20 11.29 3.74 -19.82
CA ALA A 20 12.35 2.88 -19.30
C ALA A 20 12.03 2.23 -17.95
N THR A 21 11.22 2.87 -17.10
CA THR A 21 10.90 2.28 -15.79
C THR A 21 9.57 1.53 -15.81
N TYR A 22 8.55 2.11 -16.46
CA TYR A 22 7.19 1.59 -16.39
C TYR A 22 6.94 0.51 -17.45
N CYS A 23 7.31 0.75 -18.70
CA CYS A 23 7.06 -0.22 -19.77
C CYS A 23 7.96 -1.45 -19.66
N GLU A 24 9.21 -1.27 -19.19
CA GLU A 24 10.11 -2.38 -18.91
C GLU A 24 9.58 -3.24 -17.75
N ALA A 25 9.17 -2.63 -16.63
CA ALA A 25 8.61 -3.36 -15.50
C ALA A 25 7.28 -4.06 -15.84
N ARG A 26 6.47 -3.48 -16.74
CA ARG A 26 5.21 -4.07 -17.21
C ARG A 26 5.40 -5.15 -18.28
N GLY A 27 6.59 -5.26 -18.89
CA GLY A 27 6.87 -6.15 -20.01
C GLY A 27 6.10 -5.83 -21.31
N SER A 28 5.37 -4.71 -21.35
CA SER A 28 4.61 -4.26 -22.52
C SER A 28 4.57 -2.74 -22.59
N CYS A 29 4.65 -2.20 -23.81
CA CYS A 29 4.66 -0.76 -24.02
C CYS A 29 3.27 -0.17 -23.76
N ALA A 30 3.19 0.81 -22.86
CA ALA A 30 1.99 1.58 -22.56
C ALA A 30 2.03 3.01 -23.14
N CYS A 31 3.11 3.38 -23.83
CA CYS A 31 3.30 4.72 -24.35
C CYS A 31 2.39 4.98 -25.55
N GLN A 32 1.87 6.20 -25.66
CA GLN A 32 1.21 6.65 -26.87
C GLN A 32 2.25 7.07 -27.89
N THR A 33 2.01 6.77 -29.17
CA THR A 33 2.87 7.21 -30.28
C THR A 33 2.21 8.35 -31.03
N ARG A 34 2.89 9.49 -31.14
CA ARG A 34 2.48 10.63 -31.97
C ARG A 34 3.54 10.85 -33.05
N GLY A 35 3.32 10.27 -34.23
CA GLY A 35 4.35 10.19 -35.27
C GLY A 35 5.56 9.40 -34.78
N ALA A 36 6.76 9.99 -34.87
CA ALA A 36 8.00 9.40 -34.38
C ALA A 36 8.23 9.55 -32.86
N GLN A 37 7.41 10.35 -32.16
CA GLN A 37 7.57 10.59 -30.73
C GLN A 37 6.77 9.61 -29.88
N ARG A 38 7.41 9.04 -28.86
CA ARG A 38 6.76 8.24 -27.81
C ARG A 38 6.46 9.14 -26.61
N LEU A 39 5.18 9.25 -26.27
CA LEU A 39 4.70 9.97 -25.10
C LEU A 39 4.51 8.99 -23.95
N ALA A 40 5.23 9.23 -22.86
CA ALA A 40 5.06 8.49 -21.61
C ALA A 40 3.63 8.67 -21.08
N ALA A 41 3.07 7.60 -20.52
CA ALA A 41 1.80 7.68 -19.81
C ALA A 41 1.97 8.52 -18.53
N ALA A 42 0.87 9.05 -18.00
CA ALA A 42 0.86 9.76 -16.73
C ALA A 42 -0.38 9.38 -15.92
N ILE A 43 -0.25 9.43 -14.60
CA ILE A 43 -1.35 9.24 -13.65
C ILE A 43 -1.63 10.59 -13.00
N THR A 44 -2.89 11.01 -13.04
CA THR A 44 -3.37 12.19 -12.33
C THR A 44 -4.20 11.75 -11.14
N LEU A 45 -3.76 12.12 -9.95
CA LEU A 45 -4.46 11.86 -8.69
C LEU A 45 -5.03 13.18 -8.15
N PRO A 46 -6.36 13.29 -7.99
CA PRO A 46 -6.96 14.42 -7.30
C PRO A 46 -6.44 14.56 -5.87
N ALA A 47 -6.57 15.74 -5.28
CA ALA A 47 -6.33 15.95 -3.85
C ALA A 47 -7.21 15.00 -3.04
N GLN A 48 -6.61 14.25 -2.12
CA GLN A 48 -7.30 13.22 -1.32
C GLN A 48 -8.06 12.16 -2.14
N GLY A 49 -7.75 12.03 -3.44
CA GLY A 49 -8.38 11.10 -4.36
C GLY A 49 -7.63 9.77 -4.48
N SER A 50 -8.18 8.87 -5.29
CA SER A 50 -7.55 7.59 -5.60
C SER A 50 -7.63 7.25 -7.09
N ALA A 51 -6.69 6.43 -7.56
CA ALA A 51 -6.74 5.79 -8.86
C ALA A 51 -6.63 4.28 -8.67
N THR A 52 -7.63 3.56 -9.15
CA THR A 52 -7.77 2.10 -9.05
C THR A 52 -7.34 1.42 -10.35
N GLY A 53 -7.15 0.10 -10.31
CA GLY A 53 -6.85 -0.70 -11.51
C GLY A 53 -5.50 -0.39 -12.16
N LEU A 54 -4.56 0.20 -11.42
CA LEU A 54 -3.22 0.47 -11.92
C LEU A 54 -2.39 -0.82 -11.93
N ASP A 55 -1.51 -0.96 -12.90
CA ASP A 55 -0.57 -2.08 -12.95
C ASP A 55 0.44 -1.98 -11.80
N ASP A 56 0.81 -3.12 -11.21
CA ASP A 56 1.82 -3.16 -10.14
C ASP A 56 3.19 -2.60 -10.59
N ALA A 57 3.48 -2.62 -11.90
CA ALA A 57 4.65 -1.97 -12.50
C ALA A 57 4.75 -0.46 -12.15
N VAL A 58 3.64 0.19 -11.79
CA VAL A 58 3.64 1.60 -11.34
C VAL A 58 4.48 1.78 -10.06
N LEU A 59 4.58 0.77 -9.20
CA LEU A 59 5.40 0.84 -7.98
C LEU A 59 6.91 0.85 -8.27
N GLY A 60 7.32 0.35 -9.43
CA GLY A 60 8.70 0.42 -9.91
C GLY A 60 9.14 1.82 -10.34
N VAL A 61 8.19 2.75 -10.54
CA VAL A 61 8.50 4.12 -10.95
C VAL A 61 9.11 4.91 -9.78
N PRO A 62 10.31 5.50 -9.94
CA PRO A 62 11.01 6.18 -8.84
C PRO A 62 10.20 7.29 -8.16
N ALA A 63 9.40 8.03 -8.94
CA ALA A 63 8.54 9.09 -8.41
C ALA A 63 7.43 8.53 -7.49
N VAL A 64 6.83 7.40 -7.87
CA VAL A 64 5.81 6.71 -7.06
C VAL A 64 6.46 6.15 -5.80
N ALA A 65 7.58 5.42 -5.94
CA ALA A 65 8.28 4.84 -4.80
C ALA A 65 8.69 5.90 -3.76
N ARG A 66 9.21 7.05 -4.20
CA ARG A 66 9.53 8.18 -3.29
C ARG A 66 8.29 8.72 -2.61
N ALA A 67 7.21 8.95 -3.37
CA ALA A 67 5.96 9.48 -2.83
C ALA A 67 5.31 8.55 -1.80
N VAL A 68 5.42 7.23 -1.98
CA VAL A 68 4.97 6.24 -0.99
C VAL A 68 5.83 6.30 0.26
N ARG A 69 7.16 6.34 0.12
CA ARG A 69 8.09 6.41 1.26
C ARG A 69 7.89 7.66 2.12
N VAL A 70 7.58 8.80 1.50
CA VAL A 70 7.32 10.07 2.20
C VAL A 70 5.90 10.13 2.77
N GLY A 71 5.03 9.16 2.44
CA GLY A 71 3.66 9.08 2.95
C GLY A 71 2.65 9.96 2.19
N GLU A 72 3.05 10.51 1.04
CA GLU A 72 2.16 11.29 0.15
C GLU A 72 1.23 10.40 -0.68
N LEU A 73 1.62 9.14 -0.88
CA LEU A 73 0.80 8.11 -1.51
C LEU A 73 0.65 6.93 -0.57
N ARG A 74 -0.57 6.41 -0.45
CA ARG A 74 -0.85 5.09 0.11
C ARG A 74 -1.13 4.11 -1.02
N VAL A 75 -0.63 2.90 -0.88
CA VAL A 75 -0.85 1.80 -1.84
C VAL A 75 -1.80 0.80 -1.20
N GLN A 76 -2.82 0.38 -1.94
CA GLN A 76 -3.63 -0.80 -1.62
C GLN A 76 -3.45 -1.80 -2.75
N GLN A 77 -2.95 -2.99 -2.44
CA GLN A 77 -2.84 -4.08 -3.41
C GLN A 77 -4.18 -4.81 -3.45
N GLU A 78 -4.76 -4.94 -4.63
CA GLU A 78 -5.90 -5.84 -4.81
C GLU A 78 -5.33 -7.26 -4.91
N ALA A 79 -5.36 -7.98 -3.80
CA ALA A 79 -5.06 -9.41 -3.81
C ALA A 79 -6.04 -10.09 -4.76
N LYS A 80 -5.53 -10.93 -5.67
CA LYS A 80 -6.37 -11.86 -6.42
C LYS A 80 -7.25 -12.60 -5.40
N ALA A 81 -8.55 -12.44 -5.48
CA ALA A 81 -9.50 -13.28 -4.75
C ALA A 81 -9.17 -14.74 -5.10
N GLY A 82 -8.52 -15.45 -4.18
CA GLY A 82 -8.00 -16.78 -4.46
C GLY A 82 -6.95 -17.29 -3.46
N GLU A 83 -6.28 -16.41 -2.72
CA GLU A 83 -5.42 -16.84 -1.61
C GLU A 83 -5.96 -16.25 -0.32
N SER A 84 -6.84 -17.01 0.35
CA SER A 84 -7.23 -16.74 1.73
C SER A 84 -5.95 -16.62 2.57
N PRO A 85 -5.66 -15.47 3.21
CA PRO A 85 -4.66 -15.46 4.25
C PRO A 85 -5.22 -16.33 5.37
N SER A 86 -4.65 -17.53 5.53
CA SER A 86 -4.90 -18.35 6.70
C SER A 86 -4.55 -17.48 7.93
N PRO A 87 -5.47 -17.24 8.86
CA PRO A 87 -5.16 -16.44 10.04
C PRO A 87 -4.30 -17.31 10.96
N THR A 88 -2.97 -17.21 10.85
CA THR A 88 -2.13 -17.55 12.00
C THR A 88 -2.30 -16.43 13.02
N ASP A 89 -3.23 -16.66 13.94
CA ASP A 89 -3.46 -15.93 15.17
C ASP A 89 -2.15 -15.40 15.80
N PRO A 90 -2.02 -14.09 16.06
CA PRO A 90 -1.05 -13.62 17.03
C PRO A 90 -1.66 -13.80 18.42
N THR A 91 -1.39 -14.93 19.10
CA THR A 91 -1.66 -15.02 20.54
C THR A 91 -0.85 -13.96 21.29
N PRO A 92 -1.46 -13.00 22.00
CA PRO A 92 -0.72 -12.10 22.87
C PRO A 92 -0.47 -12.82 24.20
N LYS A 93 0.79 -13.16 24.49
CA LYS A 93 1.21 -13.61 25.84
C LYS A 93 1.21 -12.42 26.80
N THR A 94 0.03 -11.97 27.20
CA THR A 94 -0.11 -11.01 28.31
C THR A 94 0.11 -11.79 29.61
N ARG A 95 1.36 -11.78 30.12
CA ARG A 95 1.68 -12.25 31.48
C ARG A 95 1.07 -11.30 32.50
N SER A 96 -0.23 -11.44 32.73
CA SER A 96 -0.96 -10.75 33.78
C SER A 96 -0.61 -11.41 35.13
N ARG A 97 0.48 -10.96 35.76
CA ARG A 97 0.76 -11.28 37.17
C ARG A 97 -0.19 -10.47 38.02
N LYS A 98 -1.35 -11.06 38.32
CA LYS A 98 -2.32 -10.56 39.26
C LYS A 98 -1.68 -10.50 40.66
N ALA A 99 -1.46 -9.29 41.17
CA ALA A 99 -1.05 -9.06 42.55
C ALA A 99 -2.27 -8.73 43.44
N THR A 100 -2.14 -9.08 44.73
CA THR A 100 -2.90 -8.63 45.92
C THR A 100 -4.27 -9.31 46.16
N ARG A 101 -4.76 -9.57 47.40
CA ARG A 101 -4.30 -9.31 48.79
C ARG A 101 -5.13 -10.18 49.78
N ARG A 102 -4.63 -10.29 51.01
CA ARG A 102 -5.19 -10.90 52.26
C ARG A 102 -6.69 -10.70 52.49
N THR A 103 -7.35 -11.72 53.08
CA THR A 103 -8.30 -11.60 54.22
C THR A 103 -8.33 -12.92 55.01
N GLY A 104 -8.26 -12.84 56.34
CA GLY A 104 -8.09 -14.00 57.23
C GLY A 104 -9.39 -14.62 57.77
N ARG A 105 -9.28 -15.77 58.46
CA ARG A 105 -10.30 -16.20 59.43
C ARG A 105 -9.74 -17.19 60.46
N LYS A 106 -9.80 -16.80 61.73
CA LYS A 106 -9.73 -17.63 62.95
C LYS A 106 -10.52 -18.94 62.82
N LYS A 107 -10.00 -20.05 63.38
CA LYS A 107 -10.67 -20.80 64.45
C LYS A 107 -9.75 -21.85 65.09
N ALA A 108 -9.89 -21.96 66.41
CA ALA A 108 -9.24 -22.86 67.34
C ALA A 108 -9.71 -24.32 67.20
N ARG A 109 -8.86 -25.28 67.58
CA ARG A 109 -9.09 -26.17 68.72
C ARG A 109 -7.80 -26.90 69.09
#